data_AF-A0A1C6DH30-F1
#
_entry.id   AF-A0A1C6DH30-F1
#
_cell.length_a   1.000
_cell.length_b   1.000
_cell.length_c   1.000
_cell.angle_alpha   90.00
_cell.angle_beta   90.00
_cell.angle_gamma   90.00
#
_symmetry.space_group_name_H-M   'P 1'
#
loop_
_entity.id
_entity.type
_entity.pdbx_description
1 polymer ?
#
loop_
_entity_poly.entity_id
_entity_poly.type
_entity_poly.pdbx_seq_one_letter_code
_entity_poly.pdbx_strand_id
1 'polypeptide(L)'
;MMGYLKGYLFNVFNSAVSLLALVDHLSIVDKKSRIKRNVKIINSKIEGYSYVSPGTVVAYTDIGRFCSIGSNCNIGLASHTINYLSTSPIFTEHINSTGSSWRTDTILTPYKRIEIKNDVWIGNNVCVMGGVKIGNGAVIGAGAVVTKDVPDYAVVGGVPAKIIKYRFTKDIIETLIKIEWWNFSDCVLKSRIACFTNTLTVELLNEFKNDTASRDNVELLIED
;
A
#
# COMPACT_ATOMS: atom_id res chain seq x y z
N MET A 1 12.01 -14.94 -14.17
CA MET A 1 12.84 -13.96 -14.89
C MET A 1 12.06 -13.24 -16.00
N MET A 2 11.41 -13.95 -16.91
CA MET A 2 10.68 -13.36 -18.06
C MET A 2 9.68 -12.25 -17.68
N GLY A 3 8.95 -12.41 -16.57
CA GLY A 3 7.99 -11.41 -16.10
C GLY A 3 8.61 -10.08 -15.65
N TYR A 4 9.82 -10.10 -15.08
CA TYR A 4 10.57 -8.88 -14.73
C TYR A 4 11.19 -8.23 -15.94
N LEU A 5 11.63 -9.01 -16.94
CA LEU A 5 12.13 -8.44 -18.19
C LEU A 5 11.04 -7.66 -18.93
N LYS A 6 9.83 -8.25 -19.02
CA LYS A 6 8.65 -7.55 -19.57
C LYS A 6 8.33 -6.29 -18.75
N GLY A 7 8.26 -6.41 -17.42
CA GLY A 7 7.98 -5.28 -16.54
C GLY A 7 9.04 -4.17 -16.61
N TYR A 8 10.31 -4.51 -16.78
CA TYR A 8 11.40 -3.57 -17.02
C TYR A 8 11.19 -2.80 -18.32
N LEU A 9 10.90 -3.48 -19.42
CA LEU A 9 10.62 -2.84 -20.72
C LEU A 9 9.43 -1.88 -20.64
N PHE A 10 8.38 -2.22 -19.88
CA PHE A 10 7.25 -1.30 -19.65
C PHE A 10 7.60 -0.08 -18.82
N ASN A 11 8.55 -0.19 -17.89
CA ASN A 11 8.89 0.88 -16.95
C ASN A 11 10.14 1.68 -17.33
N VAL A 12 10.86 1.33 -18.40
CA VAL A 12 12.10 2.01 -18.81
C VAL A 12 11.89 3.51 -19.09
N PHE A 13 10.68 3.92 -19.49
CA PHE A 13 10.30 5.32 -19.69
C PHE A 13 9.44 5.89 -18.56
N ASN A 14 9.16 5.10 -17.53
CA ASN A 14 8.37 5.53 -16.38
C ASN A 14 9.27 6.23 -15.36
N SER A 15 9.31 7.57 -15.38
CA SER A 15 10.10 8.37 -14.42
C SER A 15 9.71 8.16 -12.94
N ALA A 16 8.55 7.55 -12.67
CA ALA A 16 8.17 7.14 -11.32
C ALA A 16 9.02 5.98 -10.79
N VAL A 17 9.61 5.16 -11.67
CA VAL A 17 10.29 3.91 -11.31
C VAL A 17 11.79 4.04 -11.56
N SER A 18 12.58 3.80 -10.52
CA SER A 18 14.04 3.70 -10.67
C SER A 18 14.42 2.56 -11.61
N LEU A 19 15.40 2.78 -12.48
CA LEU A 19 16.00 1.74 -13.34
C LEU A 19 16.57 0.54 -12.56
N LEU A 20 16.84 0.70 -11.26
CA LEU A 20 17.34 -0.33 -10.36
C LEU A 20 16.23 -0.99 -9.52
N ALA A 21 14.96 -0.70 -9.80
CA ALA A 21 13.82 -1.39 -9.21
C ALA A 21 13.42 -2.59 -10.07
N LEU A 22 12.93 -3.65 -9.43
CA LEU A 22 12.41 -4.84 -10.09
C LEU A 22 10.89 -4.84 -9.98
N VAL A 23 10.21 -4.45 -11.07
CA VAL A 23 8.75 -4.44 -11.17
C VAL A 23 8.33 -5.49 -12.19
N ASP A 24 7.46 -6.42 -11.81
CA ASP A 24 6.94 -7.40 -12.77
C ASP A 24 5.86 -6.80 -13.70
N HIS A 25 5.61 -7.45 -14.83
CA HIS A 25 4.59 -7.03 -15.80
C HIS A 25 3.13 -7.09 -15.32
N LEU A 26 2.86 -7.70 -14.15
CA LEU A 26 1.53 -7.74 -13.57
C LEU A 26 1.27 -6.54 -12.67
N SER A 27 2.32 -5.82 -12.30
CA SER A 27 2.25 -4.67 -11.40
C SER A 27 1.98 -3.39 -12.16
N ILE A 28 1.19 -2.51 -11.54
CA ILE A 28 0.82 -1.20 -12.08
C ILE A 28 1.32 -0.13 -11.13
N VAL A 29 2.07 0.83 -11.66
CA VAL A 29 2.66 1.93 -10.89
C VAL A 29 2.23 3.25 -11.51
N ASP A 30 1.48 4.06 -10.75
CA ASP A 30 1.04 5.37 -11.19
C ASP A 30 2.24 6.31 -11.45
N LYS A 31 2.18 7.12 -12.52
CA LYS A 31 3.24 8.06 -12.92
C LYS A 31 3.58 9.13 -11.87
N LYS A 32 2.66 9.42 -10.95
CA LYS A 32 2.82 10.36 -9.83
C LYS A 32 3.40 9.68 -8.58
N SER A 33 3.53 8.35 -8.55
CA SER A 33 4.19 7.63 -7.45
C SER A 33 5.72 7.69 -7.58
N ARG A 34 6.46 7.18 -6.59
CA ARG A 34 7.93 7.08 -6.64
C ARG A 34 8.44 5.75 -6.09
N ILE A 35 8.98 4.91 -6.97
CA ILE A 35 9.61 3.63 -6.63
C ILE A 35 11.12 3.78 -6.67
N LYS A 36 11.78 3.65 -5.51
CA LYS A 36 13.22 3.84 -5.38
C LYS A 36 14.00 2.60 -5.81
N ARG A 37 15.33 2.75 -5.95
CA ARG A 37 16.25 1.66 -6.29
C ARG A 37 16.11 0.47 -5.34
N ASN A 38 16.39 -0.73 -5.82
CA ASN A 38 16.36 -1.97 -5.04
C ASN A 38 14.99 -2.29 -4.41
N VAL A 39 13.91 -1.66 -4.89
CA VAL A 39 12.54 -2.07 -4.56
C VAL A 39 12.15 -3.21 -5.48
N LYS A 40 11.44 -4.19 -4.93
CA LYS A 40 10.85 -5.30 -5.70
C LYS A 40 9.32 -5.24 -5.60
N ILE A 41 8.63 -5.18 -6.72
CA ILE A 41 7.17 -5.13 -6.80
C ILE A 41 6.68 -6.34 -7.60
N ILE A 42 5.74 -7.10 -7.02
CA ILE A 42 5.23 -8.36 -7.55
C ILE A 42 3.70 -8.33 -7.53
N ASN A 43 3.06 -8.44 -8.69
CA ASN A 43 1.59 -8.48 -8.83
C ASN A 43 0.84 -7.48 -7.91
N SER A 44 1.27 -6.22 -7.96
CA SER A 44 0.83 -5.18 -7.01
C SER A 44 0.45 -3.88 -7.73
N LYS A 45 -0.41 -3.09 -7.11
CA LYS A 45 -0.81 -1.76 -7.60
C LYS A 45 -0.28 -0.68 -6.65
N ILE A 46 0.35 0.35 -7.19
CA ILE A 46 0.80 1.52 -6.43
C ILE A 46 0.17 2.78 -7.03
N GLU A 47 -0.65 3.48 -6.26
CA GLU A 47 -1.34 4.67 -6.72
C GLU A 47 -0.52 5.96 -6.54
N GLY A 48 -1.02 7.06 -7.11
CA GLY A 48 -0.31 8.32 -7.22
C GLY A 48 0.09 8.93 -5.87
N TYR A 49 1.20 9.67 -5.88
CA TYR A 49 1.79 10.33 -4.70
C TYR A 49 2.28 9.41 -3.58
N SER A 50 2.20 8.09 -3.76
CA SER A 50 2.83 7.14 -2.85
C SER A 50 4.30 6.93 -3.23
N TYR A 51 5.15 6.65 -2.24
CA TYR A 51 6.53 6.25 -2.49
C TYR A 51 6.92 4.98 -1.73
N VAL A 52 7.85 4.24 -2.35
CA VAL A 52 8.45 3.04 -1.76
C VAL A 52 9.96 3.20 -1.70
N SER A 53 10.48 3.21 -0.47
CA SER A 53 11.90 3.45 -0.20
C SER A 53 12.78 2.22 -0.48
N PRO A 54 14.10 2.39 -0.66
CA PRO A 54 14.99 1.30 -1.08
C PRO A 54 14.96 0.06 -0.19
N GLY A 55 15.16 -1.11 -0.82
CA GLY A 55 15.27 -2.41 -0.16
C GLY A 55 13.92 -3.05 0.21
N THR A 56 12.80 -2.37 -0.07
CA THR A 56 11.47 -2.87 0.26
C THR A 56 10.94 -3.83 -0.81
N VAL A 57 10.30 -4.90 -0.35
CA VAL A 57 9.54 -5.85 -1.19
C VAL A 57 8.04 -5.60 -0.98
N VAL A 58 7.31 -5.46 -2.08
CA VAL A 58 5.85 -5.35 -2.14
C VAL A 58 5.31 -6.47 -3.02
N ALA A 59 4.60 -7.42 -2.44
CA ALA A 59 4.04 -8.56 -3.16
C ALA A 59 2.53 -8.67 -2.92
N TYR A 60 1.75 -8.89 -4.00
CA TYR A 60 0.30 -9.07 -3.94
C TYR A 60 -0.41 -7.98 -3.11
N THR A 61 -0.02 -6.72 -3.29
CA THR A 61 -0.49 -5.62 -2.45
C THR A 61 -1.04 -4.49 -3.31
N ASP A 62 -2.19 -3.95 -2.93
CA ASP A 62 -2.71 -2.72 -3.50
C ASP A 62 -2.47 -1.58 -2.50
N ILE A 63 -1.67 -0.58 -2.91
CA ILE A 63 -1.30 0.59 -2.10
C ILE A 63 -1.99 1.82 -2.68
N GLY A 64 -2.83 2.45 -1.86
CA GLY A 64 -3.56 3.68 -2.16
C GLY A 64 -2.65 4.90 -2.34
N ARG A 65 -3.26 6.08 -2.46
CA ARG A 65 -2.58 7.36 -2.72
C ARG A 65 -1.90 7.90 -1.47
N PHE A 66 -0.88 8.75 -1.67
CA PHE A 66 -0.19 9.50 -0.61
C PHE A 66 0.46 8.65 0.51
N CYS A 67 0.81 7.40 0.23
CA CYS A 67 1.45 6.52 1.20
C CYS A 67 2.97 6.72 1.27
N SER A 68 3.50 6.62 2.48
CA SER A 68 4.92 6.71 2.78
C SER A 68 5.46 5.36 3.24
N ILE A 69 6.12 4.62 2.36
CA ILE A 69 6.66 3.29 2.69
C ILE A 69 8.17 3.38 2.93
N GLY A 70 8.58 3.07 4.16
CA GLY A 70 9.95 3.04 4.63
C GLY A 70 10.83 2.00 3.93
N SER A 71 12.11 2.05 4.25
CA SER A 71 13.14 1.16 3.68
C SER A 71 13.12 -0.23 4.31
N ASN A 72 13.55 -1.22 3.52
CA ASN A 72 13.73 -2.62 3.95
C ASN A 72 12.47 -3.26 4.53
N CYS A 73 11.28 -2.85 4.08
CA CYS A 73 10.02 -3.47 4.48
C CYS A 73 9.76 -4.76 3.68
N ASN A 74 9.08 -5.72 4.29
CA ASN A 74 8.63 -6.94 3.64
C ASN A 74 7.09 -7.00 3.70
N ILE A 75 6.44 -6.63 2.60
CA ILE A 75 4.98 -6.53 2.51
C ILE A 75 4.48 -7.62 1.58
N GLY A 76 3.57 -8.48 2.06
CA GLY A 76 3.01 -9.58 1.27
C GLY A 76 3.69 -10.92 1.50
N LEU A 77 4.14 -11.19 2.73
CA LEU A 77 4.79 -12.46 3.07
C LEU A 77 3.87 -13.66 2.84
N ALA A 78 4.40 -14.69 2.18
CA ALA A 78 3.75 -15.98 2.01
C ALA A 78 3.54 -16.71 3.34
N SER A 79 2.55 -17.59 3.38
CA SER A 79 2.30 -18.49 4.51
C SER A 79 2.18 -19.94 4.05
N HIS A 80 2.60 -20.87 4.91
CA HIS A 80 2.40 -22.31 4.72
C HIS A 80 1.40 -22.83 5.75
N THR A 81 0.68 -23.90 5.40
CA THR A 81 -0.15 -24.62 6.37
C THR A 81 0.73 -25.25 7.45
N ILE A 82 0.23 -25.25 8.68
CA ILE A 82 0.86 -25.92 9.84
C ILE A 82 0.02 -27.10 10.34
N ASN A 83 -1.08 -27.41 9.64
CA ASN A 83 -2.05 -28.42 10.07
C ASN A 83 -1.91 -29.76 9.32
N TYR A 84 -0.92 -29.87 8.42
CA TYR A 84 -0.61 -31.11 7.68
C TYR A 84 0.68 -31.75 8.22
N LEU A 85 0.96 -32.98 7.79
CA LEU A 85 2.17 -33.71 8.20
C LEU A 85 3.47 -32.95 7.89
N SER A 86 3.50 -32.19 6.79
CA SER A 86 4.63 -31.35 6.41
C SER A 86 4.16 -29.95 6.05
N THR A 87 5.00 -28.95 6.33
CA THR A 87 4.82 -27.56 5.89
C THR A 87 5.46 -27.30 4.52
N SER A 88 6.13 -28.29 3.93
CA SER A 88 6.86 -28.14 2.68
C SER A 88 5.91 -27.98 1.49
N PRO A 89 6.11 -26.97 0.62
CA PRO A 89 5.22 -26.70 -0.49
C PRO A 89 5.26 -27.77 -1.59
N ILE A 90 6.27 -28.66 -1.60
CA ILE A 90 6.33 -29.77 -2.57
C ILE A 90 5.11 -30.69 -2.49
N PHE A 91 4.46 -30.73 -1.31
CA PHE A 91 3.28 -31.53 -1.03
C PHE A 91 1.96 -30.78 -1.24
N THR A 92 1.98 -29.46 -1.43
CA THR A 92 0.77 -28.62 -1.43
C THR A 92 0.62 -27.75 -2.68
N GLU A 93 1.69 -27.52 -3.44
CA GLU A 93 1.76 -26.52 -4.51
C GLU A 93 2.45 -27.08 -5.77
N HIS A 94 1.77 -27.04 -6.91
CA HIS A 94 2.32 -27.44 -8.22
C HIS A 94 3.52 -26.58 -8.64
N ILE A 95 3.47 -25.27 -8.38
CA ILE A 95 4.56 -24.32 -8.63
C ILE A 95 4.95 -23.71 -7.29
N ASN A 96 6.19 -23.93 -6.86
CA ASN A 96 6.68 -23.48 -5.57
C ASN A 96 8.18 -23.13 -5.61
N SER A 97 8.69 -22.59 -4.51
CA SER A 97 10.07 -22.08 -4.40
C SER A 97 11.17 -23.13 -4.49
N THR A 98 10.86 -24.43 -4.37
CA THR A 98 11.87 -25.50 -4.46
C THR A 98 12.23 -25.87 -5.90
N GLY A 99 11.41 -25.46 -6.88
CA GLY A 99 11.56 -25.86 -8.29
C GLY A 99 11.16 -27.31 -8.57
N SER A 100 10.65 -28.04 -7.57
CA SER A 100 10.09 -29.40 -7.70
C SER A 100 8.71 -29.48 -7.06
N SER A 101 7.82 -30.32 -7.59
CA SER A 101 6.51 -30.59 -7.01
C SER A 101 6.16 -32.05 -7.20
N TRP A 102 5.54 -32.66 -6.17
CA TRP A 102 4.94 -34.00 -6.26
C TRP A 102 3.43 -33.94 -6.43
N ARG A 103 2.87 -32.74 -6.61
CA ARG A 103 1.49 -32.49 -6.98
C ARG A 103 1.39 -31.94 -8.40
N THR A 104 0.32 -32.31 -9.09
CA THR A 104 -0.09 -31.73 -10.38
C THR A 104 -1.00 -30.52 -10.23
N ASP A 105 -1.58 -30.32 -9.05
CA ASP A 105 -2.48 -29.24 -8.66
C ASP A 105 -1.94 -28.46 -7.44
N THR A 106 -2.45 -27.23 -7.25
CA THR A 106 -2.17 -26.42 -6.05
C THR A 106 -3.41 -26.42 -5.15
N ILE A 107 -3.26 -26.99 -3.95
CA ILE A 107 -4.35 -27.11 -2.98
C ILE A 107 -4.34 -26.01 -1.92
N LEU A 108 -3.24 -25.26 -1.81
CA LEU A 108 -3.10 -24.13 -0.89
C LEU A 108 -2.41 -22.97 -1.60
N THR A 109 -3.01 -21.79 -1.52
CA THR A 109 -2.44 -20.57 -2.09
C THR A 109 -1.61 -19.86 -1.02
N PRO A 110 -0.28 -19.73 -1.20
CA PRO A 110 0.60 -19.19 -0.15
C PRO A 110 0.48 -17.68 0.02
N TYR A 111 0.08 -16.96 -1.04
CA TYR A 111 -0.06 -15.51 -1.03
C TYR A 111 -1.52 -15.08 -0.89
N LYS A 112 -1.77 -14.14 0.01
CA LYS A 112 -3.07 -13.49 0.19
C LYS A 112 -2.90 -11.99 -0.08
N ARG A 113 -3.81 -11.43 -0.88
CA ARG A 113 -3.76 -10.03 -1.30
C ARG A 113 -3.89 -9.10 -0.09
N ILE A 114 -3.07 -8.06 -0.03
CA ILE A 114 -3.07 -7.03 1.01
C ILE A 114 -3.72 -5.75 0.46
N GLU A 115 -4.49 -5.07 1.29
CA GLU A 115 -5.01 -3.73 1.01
C GLU A 115 -4.37 -2.71 1.93
N ILE A 116 -3.53 -1.82 1.39
CA ILE A 116 -3.04 -0.63 2.08
C ILE A 116 -3.82 0.55 1.51
N LYS A 117 -4.63 1.21 2.35
CA LYS A 117 -5.46 2.34 1.94
C LYS A 117 -4.62 3.61 1.76
N ASN A 118 -5.22 4.79 1.86
CA ASN A 118 -4.58 6.06 1.52
C ASN A 118 -3.91 6.70 2.74
N ASP A 119 -2.95 7.60 2.53
CA ASP A 119 -2.28 8.37 3.61
C ASP A 119 -1.61 7.46 4.68
N VAL A 120 -1.22 6.24 4.32
CA VAL A 120 -0.59 5.31 5.27
C VAL A 120 0.89 5.61 5.39
N TRP A 121 1.39 5.69 6.62
CA TRP A 121 2.82 5.75 6.91
C TRP A 121 3.33 4.42 7.48
N ILE A 122 4.24 3.78 6.76
CA ILE A 122 4.92 2.56 7.20
C ILE A 122 6.40 2.88 7.48
N GLY A 123 6.81 2.71 8.73
CA GLY A 123 8.21 2.89 9.16
C GLY A 123 9.16 1.85 8.55
N ASN A 124 10.47 2.06 8.71
CA ASN A 124 11.49 1.15 8.19
C ASN A 124 11.42 -0.24 8.81
N ASN A 125 11.86 -1.26 8.08
CA ASN A 125 11.99 -2.65 8.53
C ASN A 125 10.65 -3.28 9.01
N VAL A 126 9.51 -2.83 8.49
CA VAL A 126 8.21 -3.41 8.82
C VAL A 126 7.96 -4.67 8.02
N CYS A 127 7.37 -5.68 8.65
CA CYS A 127 6.83 -6.86 7.99
C CYS A 127 5.29 -6.84 8.01
N VAL A 128 4.64 -7.10 6.87
CA VAL A 128 3.18 -7.21 6.77
C VAL A 128 2.82 -8.58 6.21
N MET A 129 2.06 -9.36 6.98
CA MET A 129 1.59 -10.68 6.60
C MET A 129 0.55 -10.58 5.47
N GLY A 130 0.53 -11.57 4.57
CA GLY A 130 -0.47 -11.66 3.51
C GLY A 130 -1.92 -11.66 4.05
N GLY A 131 -2.81 -10.95 3.36
CA GLY A 131 -4.24 -10.89 3.69
C GLY A 131 -4.65 -9.79 4.67
N VAL A 132 -3.70 -8.98 5.14
CA VAL A 132 -3.97 -7.84 6.04
C VAL A 132 -4.56 -6.66 5.28
N LYS A 133 -5.48 -5.93 5.94
CA LYS A 133 -5.94 -4.60 5.53
C LYS A 133 -5.38 -3.52 6.46
N ILE A 134 -4.79 -2.47 5.90
CA ILE A 134 -4.29 -1.30 6.63
C ILE A 134 -5.13 -0.08 6.23
N GLY A 135 -5.88 0.45 7.19
CA GLY A 135 -6.82 1.56 7.02
C GLY A 135 -6.19 2.90 6.65
N ASN A 136 -7.02 3.83 6.18
CA ASN A 136 -6.63 5.16 5.76
C ASN A 136 -5.95 5.91 6.91
N GLY A 137 -4.86 6.62 6.63
CA GLY A 137 -4.17 7.43 7.62
C GLY A 137 -3.47 6.64 8.73
N ALA A 138 -3.42 5.30 8.66
CA ALA A 138 -2.78 4.48 9.67
C ALA A 138 -1.25 4.71 9.71
N VAL A 139 -0.65 4.51 10.88
CA VAL A 139 0.79 4.63 11.09
C VAL A 139 1.34 3.34 11.68
N ILE A 140 2.32 2.75 10.99
CA ILE A 140 2.99 1.52 11.40
C ILE A 140 4.40 1.88 11.88
N GLY A 141 4.66 1.68 13.17
CA GLY A 141 5.97 1.91 13.78
C GLY A 141 7.06 1.05 13.14
N ALA A 142 8.27 1.59 13.08
CA ALA A 142 9.42 0.87 12.51
C ALA A 142 9.67 -0.48 13.22
N GLY A 143 10.08 -1.49 12.46
CA GLY A 143 10.34 -2.85 12.97
C GLY A 143 9.09 -3.66 13.35
N ALA A 144 7.88 -3.15 13.12
CA ALA A 144 6.66 -3.87 13.49
C ALA A 144 6.39 -5.09 12.58
N VAL A 145 5.74 -6.11 13.14
CA VAL A 145 5.22 -7.27 12.39
C VAL A 145 3.69 -7.25 12.45
N VAL A 146 3.08 -6.81 11.35
CA VAL A 146 1.63 -6.65 11.22
C VAL A 146 1.00 -7.97 10.79
N THR A 147 0.29 -8.60 11.71
CA THR A 147 -0.35 -9.92 11.52
C THR A 147 -1.88 -9.86 11.45
N LYS A 148 -2.48 -8.68 11.63
CA LYS A 148 -3.93 -8.45 11.67
C LYS A 148 -4.24 -7.09 11.05
N ASP A 149 -5.49 -6.90 10.68
CA ASP A 149 -5.98 -5.63 10.13
C ASP A 149 -5.73 -4.46 11.09
N VAL A 150 -5.41 -3.31 10.49
CA VAL A 150 -5.13 -2.05 11.19
C VAL A 150 -6.25 -1.07 10.88
N PRO A 151 -6.98 -0.55 11.89
CA PRO A 151 -8.06 0.41 11.66
C PRO A 151 -7.57 1.74 11.08
N ASP A 152 -8.49 2.48 10.46
CA ASP A 152 -8.23 3.84 9.98
C ASP A 152 -7.66 4.72 11.11
N TYR A 153 -6.63 5.50 10.78
CA TYR A 153 -5.93 6.44 11.68
C TYR A 153 -5.35 5.82 12.97
N ALA A 154 -5.28 4.50 13.06
CA ALA A 154 -4.61 3.82 14.16
C ALA A 154 -3.08 3.94 14.02
N VAL A 155 -2.41 4.08 15.16
CA VAL A 155 -0.95 3.96 15.29
C VAL A 155 -0.66 2.61 15.92
N VAL A 156 0.05 1.74 15.22
CA VAL A 156 0.41 0.39 15.70
C VAL A 156 1.93 0.20 15.74
N GLY A 157 2.40 -0.73 16.57
CA GLY A 157 3.80 -1.12 16.60
C GLY A 157 4.04 -2.40 17.41
N GLY A 158 5.25 -2.97 17.29
CA GLY A 158 5.68 -4.16 18.00
C GLY A 158 5.59 -5.47 17.20
N VAL A 159 5.93 -6.57 17.86
CA VAL A 159 5.93 -7.94 17.30
C VAL A 159 5.19 -8.88 18.26
N PRO A 160 3.93 -9.28 17.97
CA PRO A 160 3.10 -8.76 16.87
C PRO A 160 2.69 -7.30 17.10
N ALA A 161 2.37 -6.60 16.01
CA ALA A 161 1.92 -5.21 16.06
C ALA A 161 0.61 -5.09 16.85
N LYS A 162 0.54 -4.13 17.76
CA LYS A 162 -0.66 -3.80 18.55
C LYS A 162 -0.97 -2.31 18.41
N ILE A 163 -2.24 -1.96 18.56
CA ILE A 163 -2.68 -0.56 18.62
C ILE A 163 -2.03 0.10 19.84
N ILE A 164 -1.32 1.20 19.59
CA ILE A 164 -0.70 2.05 20.60
C ILE A 164 -1.66 3.19 20.95
N LYS A 165 -2.19 3.86 19.91
CA LYS A 165 -3.17 4.94 20.02
C LYS A 165 -3.86 5.17 18.67
N TYR A 166 -4.85 6.05 18.65
CA TYR A 166 -5.34 6.67 17.42
C TYR A 166 -4.69 8.05 17.22
N ARG A 167 -4.52 8.48 15.96
CA ARG A 167 -3.99 9.81 15.65
C ARG A 167 -4.91 10.92 16.16
N PHE A 168 -6.22 10.71 16.08
CA PHE A 168 -7.25 11.72 16.36
C PHE A 168 -8.43 11.12 17.14
N THR A 169 -9.38 11.99 17.51
CA THR A 169 -10.66 11.58 18.08
C THR A 169 -11.52 10.87 17.03
N LYS A 170 -12.49 10.08 17.50
CA LYS A 170 -13.41 9.33 16.63
C LYS A 170 -14.15 10.25 15.64
N ASP A 171 -14.67 11.40 16.08
CA ASP A 171 -15.42 12.32 15.23
C ASP A 171 -14.56 12.91 14.10
N ILE A 172 -13.29 13.22 14.38
CA ILE A 172 -12.33 13.67 13.37
C ILE A 172 -12.06 12.57 12.35
N ILE A 173 -11.85 11.33 12.82
CA ILE A 173 -11.61 10.17 11.96
C ILE A 173 -12.80 9.93 11.02
N GLU A 174 -14.02 9.90 11.57
CA GLU A 174 -15.24 9.72 10.78
C GLU A 174 -15.43 10.84 9.75
N THR A 175 -15.09 12.08 10.11
CA THR A 175 -15.15 13.21 9.18
C THR A 175 -14.13 13.08 8.05
N LEU A 176 -12.89 12.69 8.36
CA LEU A 176 -11.85 12.48 7.35
C LEU A 176 -12.20 11.34 6.38
N ILE A 177 -12.76 10.24 6.89
CA ILE A 177 -13.22 9.11 6.07
C ILE A 177 -14.35 9.53 5.14
N LYS A 178 -15.22 10.47 5.53
CA LYS A 178 -16.25 11.02 4.63
C LYS A 178 -15.67 11.97 3.59
N ILE A 179 -14.69 12.78 3.97
CA ILE A 179 -14.06 13.77 3.07
C ILE A 179 -13.25 13.09 1.97
N GLU A 180 -12.56 11.98 2.28
CA GLU A 180 -11.60 11.26 1.42
C GLU A 180 -10.78 12.22 0.53
N TRP A 181 -10.13 13.19 1.16
CA TRP A 181 -9.44 14.27 0.46
C TRP A 181 -8.42 13.75 -0.56
N TRP A 182 -7.88 12.54 -0.34
CA TRP A 182 -6.98 11.86 -1.27
C TRP A 182 -7.60 11.63 -2.66
N ASN A 183 -8.91 11.74 -2.84
CA ASN A 183 -9.58 11.66 -4.13
C ASN A 183 -9.70 13.01 -4.86
N PHE A 184 -9.40 14.13 -4.19
CA PHE A 184 -9.48 15.45 -4.81
C PHE A 184 -8.40 15.68 -5.87
N SER A 185 -8.67 16.63 -6.76
CA SER A 185 -7.75 17.04 -7.82
C SER A 185 -6.54 17.79 -7.25
N ASP A 186 -5.43 17.79 -7.99
CA ASP A 186 -4.22 18.49 -7.58
C ASP A 186 -4.46 19.99 -7.33
N CYS A 187 -5.35 20.63 -8.10
CA CYS A 187 -5.63 22.06 -7.94
C CYS A 187 -6.35 22.36 -6.62
N VAL A 188 -7.32 21.51 -6.23
CA VAL A 188 -8.00 21.62 -4.93
C VAL A 188 -7.02 21.37 -3.79
N LEU A 189 -6.21 20.32 -3.87
CA LEU A 189 -5.23 20.02 -2.82
C LEU A 189 -4.19 21.13 -2.64
N LYS A 190 -3.71 21.71 -3.75
CA LYS A 190 -2.75 22.83 -3.72
C LYS A 190 -3.38 24.11 -3.18
N SER A 191 -4.63 24.41 -3.52
CA SER A 191 -5.32 25.61 -2.99
C SER A 191 -5.64 25.48 -1.50
N ARG A 192 -5.73 24.26 -0.98
CA ARG A 192 -5.91 23.93 0.44
C ARG A 192 -4.61 23.54 1.16
N ILE A 193 -3.44 23.93 0.65
CA ILE A 193 -2.15 23.46 1.22
C ILE A 193 -2.00 23.78 2.71
N ALA A 194 -2.57 24.89 3.17
CA ALA A 194 -2.59 25.27 4.59
C ALA A 194 -3.27 24.21 5.48
N CYS A 195 -4.21 23.43 4.95
CA CYS A 195 -4.84 22.33 5.67
C CYS A 195 -3.88 21.16 5.96
N PHE A 196 -2.79 21.04 5.20
CA PHE A 196 -1.80 19.96 5.33
C PHE A 196 -0.54 20.37 6.09
N THR A 197 -0.35 21.67 6.31
CA THR A 197 0.85 22.23 6.97
C THR A 197 0.59 22.69 8.41
N ASN A 198 -0.66 22.62 8.88
CA ASN A 198 -1.06 23.02 10.23
C ASN A 198 -1.54 21.81 11.05
N THR A 199 -1.57 21.99 12.37
CA THR A 199 -2.18 20.97 13.26
C THR A 199 -3.66 20.86 12.93
N LEU A 200 -4.14 19.62 12.77
CA LEU A 200 -5.53 19.38 12.42
C LEU A 200 -6.47 19.84 13.53
N THR A 201 -7.40 20.73 13.18
CA THR A 201 -8.53 21.15 14.02
C THR A 201 -9.86 20.87 13.32
N VAL A 202 -10.97 20.93 14.06
CA VAL A 202 -12.30 20.73 13.49
C VAL A 202 -12.66 21.84 12.49
N GLU A 203 -12.17 23.06 12.73
CA GLU A 203 -12.35 24.21 11.85
C GLU A 203 -11.69 23.98 10.49
N LEU A 204 -10.47 23.43 10.49
CA LEU A 204 -9.71 23.11 9.29
C LEU A 204 -10.43 22.04 8.43
N LEU A 205 -11.10 21.08 9.08
CA LEU A 205 -11.92 20.08 8.37
C LEU A 205 -13.13 20.69 7.66
N ASN A 206 -13.66 21.81 8.16
CA ASN A 206 -14.79 22.49 7.53
C ASN A 206 -14.39 23.13 6.19
N GLU A 207 -13.12 23.48 6.00
CA GLU A 207 -12.62 24.02 4.72
C GLU A 207 -12.79 23.02 3.57
N PHE A 208 -12.73 21.71 3.85
CA PHE A 208 -12.94 20.66 2.85
C PHE A 208 -14.39 20.27 2.64
N LYS A 209 -15.31 20.62 3.56
CA LYS A 209 -16.73 20.23 3.44
C LYS A 209 -17.38 20.84 2.20
N ASN A 210 -17.01 22.07 1.84
CA ASN A 210 -17.52 22.73 0.63
C ASN A 210 -17.02 22.08 -0.67
N ASP A 211 -15.86 21.42 -0.63
CA ASP A 211 -15.26 20.79 -1.80
C ASP A 211 -15.83 19.38 -2.05
N THR A 212 -16.44 18.73 -1.05
CA THR A 212 -17.09 17.41 -1.22
C THR A 212 -18.28 17.46 -2.18
N ALA A 213 -18.98 18.60 -2.27
CA ALA A 213 -20.08 18.83 -3.22
C ALA A 213 -19.64 19.01 -4.69
N SER A 214 -18.34 19.28 -4.93
CA SER A 214 -17.79 19.42 -6.28
C SER A 214 -17.40 18.08 -6.93
N ARG A 215 -17.47 16.95 -6.20
CA ARG A 215 -17.20 15.62 -6.75
C ARG A 215 -18.08 15.30 -7.97
N ASP A 216 -19.29 15.87 -8.01
CA ASP A 216 -20.27 15.64 -9.08
C ASP A 216 -20.16 16.65 -10.25
N ASN A 217 -19.36 17.72 -10.14
CA ASN A 217 -19.37 18.83 -11.12
C ASN A 217 -18.10 18.95 -11.98
N VAL A 218 -17.08 18.11 -11.79
CA VAL A 218 -15.81 18.21 -12.53
C VAL A 218 -15.84 17.48 -13.88
N GLU A 219 -16.87 16.68 -14.17
CA GLU A 219 -17.07 16.10 -15.52
C GLU A 219 -17.65 17.09 -16.55
N LEU A 220 -18.03 18.31 -16.16
CA LEU A 220 -18.74 19.27 -17.04
C LEU A 220 -17.91 20.51 -17.48
N LEU A 221 -16.59 20.54 -17.27
CA LEU A 221 -15.76 21.69 -17.66
C LEU A 221 -14.59 21.34 -18.60
N ILE A 222 -14.73 20.26 -19.38
CA ILE A 222 -13.83 19.96 -20.51
C ILE A 222 -14.67 19.82 -21.80
N GLU A 223 -15.41 20.86 -22.14
CA GLU A 223 -15.76 21.18 -23.53
C GLU A 223 -15.76 22.71 -23.64
N ASP A 224 -14.67 23.24 -24.21
CA ASP A 224 -14.58 24.39 -25.13
C ASP A 224 -13.10 24.74 -25.42
#